data_AF-A0A3C1MTK5-F1
#
_entry.id   AF-A0A3C1MTK5-F1
#
_cell.length_a   1.000
_cell.length_b   1.000
_cell.length_c   1.000
_cell.angle_alpha   90.00
_cell.angle_beta   90.00
_cell.angle_gamma   90.00
#
_symmetry.space_group_name_H-M   'P 1'
#
loop_
_entity.id
_entity.type
_entity.pdbx_description
1 polymer ?
#
loop_
_entity_poly.entity_id
_entity_poly.type
_entity_poly.pdbx_seq_one_letter_code
_entity_poly.pdbx_strand_id
1 'polypeptide(L)'
;MVEIGRSCVHPDYRGGAVITLLWSGLADYLRVRDYDYLMGCASIGMQDGGHTAASVYRQLAETRLAPAEWRVFPRHPLALAQLDSRQPVSTPPLIKGYLRVGAFVCGEPAWDADFNTADLMLLLSVKEMNQMYARHFMNK
;
A
#
# COMPACT_ATOMS: atom_id res chain seq x y z
N MET A 1 -7.87 15.14 2.89
CA MET A 1 -7.02 14.00 2.50
C MET A 1 -5.85 13.92 3.46
N VAL A 2 -5.38 12.72 3.76
CA VAL A 2 -4.22 12.46 4.63
C VAL A 2 -3.19 11.67 3.86
N GLU A 3 -1.93 12.06 3.95
CA GLU A 3 -0.79 11.25 3.53
C GLU A 3 -0.12 10.62 4.75
N ILE A 4 0.25 9.35 4.66
CA ILE A 4 0.97 8.64 5.71
C ILE A 4 2.21 7.99 5.12
N GLY A 5 3.30 8.14 5.85
CA GLY A 5 4.55 7.47 5.58
C GLY A 5 5.35 7.24 6.85
N ARG A 6 6.45 6.51 6.73
CA ARG A 6 7.43 6.27 7.80
C ARG A 6 6.84 5.64 9.07
N SER A 7 5.75 4.88 8.94
CA SER A 7 5.20 4.08 10.03
C SER A 7 6.25 3.11 10.55
N CYS A 8 6.60 3.22 11.84
CA CYS A 8 7.61 2.39 12.48
C CYS A 8 7.04 1.71 13.74
N VAL A 9 7.38 0.44 13.92
CA VAL A 9 7.07 -0.32 15.13
C VAL A 9 8.38 -0.84 15.73
N HIS A 10 8.59 -0.53 17.00
CA HIS A 10 9.75 -1.00 17.76
C HIS A 10 9.83 -2.54 17.69
N PRO A 11 11.02 -3.15 17.49
CA PRO A 11 11.17 -4.58 17.25
C PRO A 11 10.41 -5.48 18.24
N ASP A 12 10.47 -5.16 19.53
CA ASP A 12 9.84 -5.92 20.61
C ASP A 12 8.30 -5.90 20.58
N TYR A 13 7.70 -5.04 19.76
CA TYR A 13 6.25 -4.87 19.65
C TYR A 13 5.73 -5.19 18.24
N ARG A 14 6.57 -5.76 17.36
CA ARG A 14 6.15 -6.14 16.01
C ARG A 14 5.16 -7.30 16.08
N GLY A 15 3.89 -7.00 15.80
CA GLY A 15 2.83 -7.99 15.77
C GLY A 15 1.52 -7.40 15.24
N GLY A 16 0.55 -8.29 14.96
CA GLY A 16 -0.73 -7.88 14.40
C GLY A 16 -1.49 -6.88 15.27
N ALA A 17 -1.39 -7.01 16.60
CA ALA A 17 -2.09 -6.14 17.54
C ALA A 17 -1.68 -4.66 17.41
N VAL A 18 -0.38 -4.37 17.24
CA VAL A 18 0.10 -2.98 17.09
C VAL A 18 -0.37 -2.38 15.77
N ILE A 19 -0.33 -3.15 14.69
CA ILE A 19 -0.86 -2.69 13.40
C ILE A 19 -2.37 -2.39 13.51
N THR A 20 -3.14 -3.26 14.16
CA THR A 20 -4.57 -3.02 14.43
C THR A 20 -4.78 -1.72 15.19
N LEU A 21 -3.99 -1.44 16.23
CA LEU A 21 -4.10 -0.19 17.00
C LEU A 21 -3.78 1.05 16.16
N LEU A 22 -2.73 0.99 15.33
CA LEU A 22 -2.37 2.09 14.42
C LEU A 22 -3.51 2.35 13.42
N TRP A 23 -4.12 1.30 12.87
CA TRP A 23 -5.28 1.42 11.99
C TRP A 23 -6.50 2.01 12.68
N SER A 24 -6.81 1.58 13.91
CA SER A 24 -7.91 2.17 14.70
C SER A 24 -7.70 3.66 14.91
N GLY A 25 -6.51 4.07 15.36
CA GLY A 25 -6.20 5.48 15.59
C GLY A 25 -6.29 6.32 14.32
N LEU A 26 -5.86 5.76 13.18
CA LEU A 26 -6.00 6.43 11.90
C LEU A 26 -7.45 6.54 11.44
N ALA A 27 -8.24 5.48 11.59
CA ALA A 27 -9.65 5.49 11.24
C ALA A 27 -10.41 6.55 12.05
N ASP A 28 -10.14 6.65 13.36
CA ASP A 28 -10.68 7.70 14.21
C ASP A 28 -10.23 9.10 13.77
N TYR A 29 -8.95 9.27 13.42
CA TYR A 29 -8.43 10.54 12.92
C TYR A 29 -9.15 10.99 11.63
N LEU A 30 -9.30 10.09 10.66
CA LEU A 30 -9.99 10.36 9.39
C LEU A 30 -11.45 10.75 9.64
N ARG A 31 -12.15 10.03 10.53
CA ARG A 31 -13.55 10.29 10.88
C ARG A 31 -13.74 11.62 11.59
N VAL A 32 -12.95 11.90 12.63
CA VAL A 32 -13.08 13.14 13.43
C VAL A 32 -12.73 14.39 12.61
N ARG A 33 -11.88 14.24 11.59
CA ARG A 33 -11.45 15.34 10.72
C ARG A 33 -12.18 15.40 9.38
N ASP A 34 -13.14 14.50 9.15
CA ASP A 34 -13.95 14.42 7.93
C ASP A 34 -13.09 14.35 6.65
N TYR A 35 -12.08 13.46 6.66
CA TYR A 35 -11.21 13.24 5.50
C TYR A 35 -11.68 12.05 4.68
N ASP A 36 -11.92 12.30 3.39
CA ASP A 36 -12.42 11.30 2.44
C ASP A 36 -11.35 10.34 1.87
N TYR A 37 -10.07 10.71 1.98
CA TYR A 37 -8.97 9.99 1.34
C TYR A 37 -7.75 9.84 2.23
N LEU A 38 -7.14 8.67 2.13
CA LEU A 38 -5.85 8.32 2.71
C LEU A 38 -4.91 7.84 1.62
N MET A 39 -3.68 8.34 1.60
CA MET A 39 -2.65 7.92 0.65
C MET A 39 -1.30 7.64 1.31
N GLY A 40 -0.45 6.90 0.61
CA GLY A 40 0.93 6.64 1.02
C GLY A 40 1.61 5.61 0.13
N CYS A 41 2.90 5.39 0.38
CA CYS A 41 3.67 4.37 -0.34
C CYS A 41 3.78 3.08 0.47
N ALA A 42 3.70 1.95 -0.23
CA ALA A 42 4.13 0.67 0.30
C ALA A 42 5.34 0.16 -0.47
N SER A 43 6.43 -0.07 0.25
CA SER A 43 7.72 -0.40 -0.31
C SER A 43 7.94 -1.92 -0.35
N ILE A 44 8.51 -2.39 -1.46
CA ILE A 44 8.98 -3.76 -1.64
C ILE A 44 10.50 -3.70 -1.75
N GLY A 45 11.20 -4.54 -0.98
CA GLY A 45 12.66 -4.59 -1.02
C GLY A 45 13.19 -5.04 -2.38
N MET A 46 14.31 -4.44 -2.79
CA MET A 46 14.98 -4.73 -4.08
C MET A 46 16.15 -5.72 -3.92
N GLN A 47 16.11 -6.63 -2.94
CA GLN A 47 17.24 -7.52 -2.63
C GLN A 47 17.60 -8.46 -3.80
N ASP A 48 16.63 -8.77 -4.65
CA ASP A 48 16.80 -9.62 -5.83
C ASP A 48 16.96 -8.82 -7.13
N GLY A 49 17.26 -7.52 -7.05
CA GLY A 49 17.32 -6.63 -8.21
C GLY A 49 15.96 -6.14 -8.70
N GLY A 50 14.86 -6.48 -8.00
CA GLY A 50 13.51 -5.98 -8.26
C GLY A 50 12.58 -6.95 -8.96
N HIS A 51 12.99 -8.20 -9.18
CA HIS A 51 12.15 -9.22 -9.78
C HIS A 51 10.90 -9.49 -8.93
N THR A 52 11.06 -9.59 -7.61
CA THR A 52 9.93 -9.74 -6.69
C THR A 52 8.96 -8.57 -6.79
N ALA A 53 9.48 -7.33 -6.82
CA ALA A 53 8.64 -6.14 -6.96
C ALA A 53 7.88 -6.12 -8.28
N ALA A 54 8.54 -6.47 -9.40
CA ALA A 54 7.92 -6.55 -10.71
C ALA A 54 6.82 -7.63 -10.77
N SER A 55 7.07 -8.82 -10.22
CA SER A 55 6.09 -9.90 -10.10
C SER A 55 4.90 -9.52 -9.23
N VAL A 56 5.14 -8.88 -8.07
CA VAL A 56 4.06 -8.41 -7.18
C VAL A 56 3.22 -7.35 -7.89
N TYR A 57 3.86 -6.35 -8.50
CA TYR A 57 3.14 -5.31 -9.24
C TYR A 57 2.27 -5.92 -10.34
N ARG A 58 2.82 -6.82 -11.14
CA ARG A 58 2.05 -7.49 -12.21
C ARG A 58 0.82 -8.20 -11.66
N GLN A 59 0.96 -8.99 -10.59
CA GLN A 59 -0.17 -9.66 -9.94
C GLN A 59 -1.24 -8.67 -9.46
N LEU A 60 -0.82 -7.55 -8.88
CA LEU A 60 -1.74 -6.52 -8.39
C LEU A 60 -2.38 -5.74 -9.54
N ALA A 61 -1.65 -5.52 -10.63
CA ALA A 61 -2.11 -4.75 -11.78
C ALA A 61 -3.36 -5.38 -12.44
N GLU A 62 -3.50 -6.71 -12.35
CA GLU A 62 -4.62 -7.45 -12.90
C GLU A 62 -5.95 -7.21 -12.15
N THR A 63 -5.91 -6.87 -10.85
CA THR A 63 -7.11 -6.88 -10.01
C THR A 63 -7.27 -5.69 -9.05
N ARG A 64 -6.23 -4.87 -8.86
CA ARG A 64 -6.16 -3.87 -7.80
C ARG A 64 -5.76 -2.47 -8.28
N LEU A 65 -5.66 -2.24 -9.59
CA LEU A 65 -5.38 -0.89 -10.09
C LEU A 65 -6.51 0.07 -9.77
N ALA A 66 -6.11 1.31 -9.50
CA ALA A 66 -7.05 2.41 -9.37
C ALA A 66 -7.76 2.72 -10.71
N PRO A 67 -8.95 3.34 -10.63
CA PRO A 67 -9.58 4.03 -11.75
C PRO A 67 -8.61 4.99 -12.45
N ALA A 68 -8.84 5.26 -13.74
CA ALA A 68 -7.90 6.00 -14.58
C ALA A 68 -7.58 7.40 -14.04
N GLU A 69 -8.57 8.06 -13.44
CA GLU A 69 -8.49 9.38 -12.81
C GLU A 69 -7.59 9.41 -11.56
N TRP A 70 -7.30 8.26 -10.95
CA TRP A 70 -6.43 8.14 -9.78
C TRP A 70 -5.08 7.52 -10.13
N ARG A 71 -4.81 7.28 -11.42
CA ARG A 71 -3.53 6.73 -11.84
C ARG A 71 -2.43 7.78 -11.77
N VAL A 72 -1.28 7.37 -11.26
CA VAL A 72 -0.06 8.18 -11.17
C VAL A 72 1.04 7.54 -11.98
N PHE A 73 1.99 8.37 -12.41
CA PHE A 73 3.18 7.95 -13.13
C PHE A 73 4.41 8.32 -12.31
N PRO A 74 5.23 7.34 -11.91
CA PRO A 74 6.41 7.61 -11.10
C PRO A 74 7.43 8.44 -11.90
N ARG A 75 8.11 9.38 -11.23
CA ARG A 75 9.21 10.15 -11.85
C ARG A 75 10.42 9.29 -12.16
N HIS A 76 10.67 8.29 -11.32
CA HIS A 76 11.71 7.29 -11.47
C HIS A 76 11.03 5.92 -11.53
N PRO A 77 10.49 5.50 -12.69
CA PRO A 77 9.83 4.21 -12.80
C PRO A 77 10.83 3.08 -12.56
N LEU A 78 10.39 2.02 -11.88
CA LEU A 78 11.10 0.75 -11.92
C LEU A 78 11.14 0.24 -13.37
N ALA A 79 12.30 -0.21 -13.84
CA ALA A 79 12.47 -0.69 -15.22
C ALA A 79 11.83 -2.07 -15.46
N LEU A 80 10.50 -2.18 -15.32
CA LEU A 80 9.74 -3.42 -15.36
C LEU A 80 10.03 -4.29 -16.59
N ALA A 81 10.27 -3.69 -17.76
CA ALA A 81 10.57 -4.40 -18.99
C ALA A 81 11.89 -5.20 -18.95
N GLN A 82 12.80 -4.86 -18.03
CA GLN A 82 14.09 -5.52 -17.86
C GLN A 82 14.05 -6.61 -16.77
N LEU A 83 12.91 -6.75 -16.07
CA LEU A 83 12.77 -7.63 -14.92
C LEU A 83 11.89 -8.83 -15.26
N ASP A 84 12.29 -10.00 -14.78
CA ASP A 84 11.38 -11.14 -14.73
C ASP A 84 10.24 -10.87 -13.73
N SER A 85 9.02 -10.73 -14.26
CA SER A 85 7.78 -10.50 -13.51
C SER A 85 6.87 -11.74 -13.46
N ARG A 86 7.40 -12.93 -13.79
CA ARG A 86 6.65 -14.20 -13.80
C ARG A 86 6.95 -15.10 -12.62
N GLN A 87 7.80 -14.64 -11.70
CA GLN A 87 8.17 -15.43 -10.55
C GLN A 87 6.96 -15.68 -9.64
N PRO A 88 6.85 -16.88 -9.04
CA PRO A 88 5.83 -17.15 -8.05
C PRO A 88 6.14 -16.36 -6.77
N VAL A 89 5.36 -15.30 -6.54
CA VAL A 89 5.51 -14.42 -5.37
C VAL A 89 4.24 -14.39 -4.55
N SER A 90 4.38 -14.05 -3.27
CA SER A 90 3.25 -13.70 -2.41
C SER A 90 3.25 -12.19 -2.18
N THR A 91 2.06 -11.58 -2.18
CA THR A 91 1.94 -10.17 -1.81
C THR A 91 2.40 -9.98 -0.36
N PRO A 92 3.33 -9.03 -0.08
CA PRO A 92 3.79 -8.76 1.26
C PRO A 92 2.62 -8.52 2.24
N PRO A 93 2.68 -9.04 3.49
CA PRO A 93 1.55 -8.99 4.43
C PRO A 93 0.98 -7.59 4.66
N LEU A 94 1.84 -6.56 4.70
CA LEU A 94 1.42 -5.18 4.89
C LEU A 94 0.63 -4.65 3.69
N ILE A 95 1.11 -4.87 2.47
CA ILE A 95 0.41 -4.53 1.22
C ILE A 95 -0.93 -5.27 1.16
N LYS A 96 -0.95 -6.57 1.49
CA LYS A 96 -2.17 -7.35 1.57
C LYS A 96 -3.18 -6.76 2.56
N GLY A 97 -2.71 -6.20 3.67
CA GLY A 97 -3.53 -5.45 4.63
C GLY A 97 -4.20 -4.22 4.00
N TYR A 98 -3.43 -3.38 3.31
CA TYR A 98 -3.95 -2.20 2.59
C TYR A 98 -5.02 -2.57 1.55
N LEU A 99 -4.76 -3.59 0.74
CA LEU A 99 -5.69 -4.04 -0.30
C LEU A 99 -6.97 -4.64 0.29
N ARG A 100 -6.90 -5.20 1.51
CA ARG A 100 -8.04 -5.80 2.20
C ARG A 100 -9.00 -4.76 2.76
N VAL A 101 -8.48 -3.59 3.18
CA VAL A 101 -9.33 -2.47 3.59
C VAL A 101 -9.95 -1.73 2.40
N GLY A 102 -9.43 -1.93 1.19
CA GLY A 102 -9.97 -1.37 -0.05
C GLY A 102 -9.05 -0.36 -0.74
N ALA A 103 -7.77 -0.30 -0.37
CA ALA A 103 -6.82 0.54 -1.08
C ALA A 103 -6.59 0.05 -2.51
N PHE A 104 -6.38 1.00 -3.42
CA PHE A 104 -5.99 0.78 -4.81
C PHE A 104 -4.49 0.98 -5.00
N VAL A 105 -3.92 0.27 -5.97
CA VAL A 105 -2.59 0.56 -6.51
C VAL A 105 -2.73 1.60 -7.61
N CYS A 106 -2.10 2.77 -7.42
CA CYS A 106 -2.29 3.90 -8.31
C CYS A 106 -1.42 3.86 -9.57
N GLY A 107 -0.50 2.91 -9.72
CA GLY A 107 0.32 2.82 -10.92
C GLY A 107 1.56 1.97 -10.73
N GLU A 108 2.48 2.11 -11.68
CA GLU A 108 3.77 1.44 -11.65
C GLU A 108 4.59 1.85 -10.42
N PRO A 109 5.40 0.92 -9.86
CA PRO A 109 6.26 1.24 -8.74
C PRO A 109 7.34 2.26 -9.13
N ALA A 110 7.63 3.17 -8.21
CA ALA A 110 8.80 4.02 -8.28
C ALA A 110 10.03 3.27 -7.75
N TRP A 111 11.18 3.42 -8.39
CA TRP A 111 12.45 2.98 -7.83
C TRP A 111 13.00 4.03 -6.86
N ASP A 112 13.18 3.62 -5.60
CA ASP A 112 13.82 4.42 -4.56
C ASP A 112 15.22 3.84 -4.29
N ALA A 113 16.24 4.58 -4.73
CA ALA A 113 17.64 4.20 -4.57
C ALA A 113 18.17 4.42 -3.15
N ASP A 114 17.59 5.36 -2.39
CA ASP A 114 18.04 5.72 -1.05
C ASP A 114 17.69 4.61 -0.05
N PHE A 115 16.54 3.98 -0.23
CA PHE A 115 16.06 2.86 0.60
C PHE A 115 16.23 1.49 -0.05
N ASN A 116 16.66 1.44 -1.32
CA ASN A 116 16.74 0.23 -2.14
C ASN A 116 15.39 -0.52 -2.18
N THR A 117 14.34 0.22 -2.54
CA THR A 117 12.96 -0.28 -2.62
C THR A 117 12.28 0.05 -3.94
N ALA A 118 11.22 -0.69 -4.24
CA ALA A 118 10.22 -0.36 -5.22
C ALA A 118 8.94 0.06 -4.49
N ASP A 119 8.53 1.30 -4.67
CA ASP A 119 7.45 1.94 -3.92
C ASP A 119 6.17 1.97 -4.75
N LEU A 120 5.13 1.33 -4.23
CA LEU A 120 3.79 1.36 -4.80
C LEU A 120 2.99 2.48 -4.15
N MET A 121 2.53 3.43 -4.96
CA MET A 121 1.57 4.44 -4.52
C MET A 121 0.21 3.78 -4.27
N LEU A 122 -0.31 3.94 -3.05
CA LEU A 122 -1.60 3.42 -2.64
C LEU A 122 -2.56 4.56 -2.28
N LEU A 123 -3.82 4.37 -2.63
CA LEU A 123 -4.91 5.29 -2.30
C LEU A 123 -6.10 4.52 -1.73
N LEU A 124 -6.61 4.97 -0.59
CA LEU A 124 -7.83 4.47 0.03
C LEU A 124 -8.87 5.59 0.02
N SER A 125 -10.02 5.32 -0.61
CA SER A 125 -11.23 6.12 -0.48
C SER A 125 -12.00 5.65 0.75
N VAL A 126 -12.26 6.54 1.70
CA VAL A 126 -13.02 6.21 2.92
C VAL A 126 -14.45 5.80 2.58
N LYS A 127 -15.03 6.35 1.51
CA LYS A 127 -16.36 6.01 1.01
C LYS A 127 -16.43 4.59 0.44
N GLU A 128 -15.36 4.13 -0.18
CA GLU A 128 -15.28 2.79 -0.80
C GLU A 128 -14.63 1.75 0.13
N MET A 129 -14.23 2.16 1.34
CA MET A 129 -13.63 1.28 2.32
C MET A 129 -14.57 0.11 2.63
N ASN A 130 -14.03 -1.10 2.66
CA ASN A 130 -14.82 -2.30 2.85
C ASN A 130 -15.63 -2.21 4.15
N GLN A 131 -16.96 -2.19 4.04
CA GLN A 131 -17.87 -1.93 5.17
C GLN A 131 -17.72 -2.95 6.32
N MET A 132 -17.25 -4.18 6.06
CA MET A 132 -16.94 -5.15 7.13
C MET A 132 -15.71 -4.75 7.94
N TYR A 133 -14.69 -4.16 7.30
CA TYR A 133 -13.49 -3.66 7.98
C TYR A 133 -13.72 -2.27 8.60
N ALA A 134 -14.49 -1.41 7.92
CA ALA A 134 -15.03 -0.18 8.48
C ALA A 134 -15.70 -0.43 9.84
N ARG A 135 -16.52 -1.48 9.97
CA ARG A 135 -17.16 -1.82 11.25
C ARG A 135 -16.17 -2.27 12.34
N HIS A 136 -15.06 -2.90 11.97
CA HIS A 136 -14.04 -3.34 12.95
C HIS A 136 -13.23 -2.16 13.49
N PHE A 137 -13.05 -1.09 12.70
CA PHE A 137 -12.18 0.05 13.04
C PHE A 137 -12.91 1.38 13.30
N MET A 138 -14.12 1.59 12.76
CA MET A 138 -14.88 2.85 12.82
C MET A 138 -16.11 2.83 13.73
N ASN A 139 -16.53 1.67 14.25
CA ASN A 139 -17.62 1.59 15.22
C ASN A 139 -17.07 1.55 16.64
N LYS A 140 -16.77 2.73 17.18
CA LYS A 140 -16.90 3.03 18.61
C LYS A 140 -17.55 4.39 18.80
#